data_AF-A0A8J3IT34-F1
#
_entry.id   AF-A0A8J3IT34-F1
#
_cell.length_a   1.000
_cell.length_b   1.000
_cell.length_c   1.000
_cell.angle_alpha   90.00
_cell.angle_beta   90.00
_cell.angle_gamma   90.00
#
_symmetry.space_group_name_H-M   'P 1'
#
loop_
_entity.id
_entity.type
_entity.pdbx_description
1 polymer ?
#
loop_
_entity_poly.entity_id
_entity_poly.type
_entity_poly.pdbx_seq_one_letter_code
_entity_poly.pdbx_strand_id
1 'polypeptide(L)'
;MKNSIFFKGSEHKQRFVEAMQRIGGKIYQGKFDPEYATAVYVLTADLSTWRKAGDYVACDGIDVERLLEEVDFSGSYQVLIRWAGNLFNEQQHLDPIETLRLDEGNFQLVLSALLIRRYGLQVSDFTS
;
A
#
# COMPACT_ATOMS: atom_id res chain seq x y z
N MET A 1 -17.13 -7.50 12.62
CA MET A 1 -16.49 -8.40 11.64
C MET A 1 -15.00 -8.11 11.67
N LYS A 2 -14.16 -9.15 11.81
CA LYS A 2 -12.72 -9.02 11.56
C LYS A 2 -12.60 -9.06 10.03
N ASN A 3 -12.48 -7.91 9.37
CA ASN A 3 -12.33 -7.90 7.92
C ASN A 3 -10.97 -8.52 7.60
N SER A 4 -10.96 -9.70 6.99
CA SER A 4 -9.72 -10.33 6.56
C SER A 4 -9.11 -9.48 5.45
N ILE A 5 -7.96 -8.89 5.72
CA ILE A 5 -7.16 -8.18 4.72
C ILE A 5 -6.55 -9.23 3.79
N PHE A 6 -6.75 -9.06 2.48
CA PHE A 6 -6.11 -9.90 1.48
C PHE A 6 -4.60 -9.61 1.45
N PHE A 7 -3.78 -10.60 1.17
CA PHE A 7 -2.39 -10.38 0.75
C PHE A 7 -2.15 -11.33 -0.42
N LYS A 8 -1.54 -10.84 -1.51
CA LYS A 8 -1.14 -11.66 -2.67
C LYS A 8 -0.34 -12.93 -2.31
N GLY A 9 0.30 -12.97 -1.15
CA GLY A 9 0.97 -14.14 -0.60
C GLY A 9 1.66 -13.84 0.73
N SER A 10 2.29 -14.85 1.32
CA SER A 10 3.09 -14.70 2.53
C SER A 10 4.23 -13.69 2.35
N GLU A 11 4.87 -13.67 1.18
CA GLU A 11 5.94 -12.72 0.89
C GLU A 11 5.48 -11.27 0.89
N HIS A 12 4.28 -10.99 0.37
CA HIS A 12 3.71 -9.65 0.43
C HIS A 12 3.48 -9.24 1.89
N LYS A 13 2.88 -10.11 2.71
CA LYS A 13 2.69 -9.85 4.14
C LYS A 13 4.02 -9.57 4.85
N GLN A 14 5.06 -10.35 4.54
CA GLN A 14 6.39 -10.17 5.11
C GLN A 14 7.00 -8.82 4.70
N ARG A 15 7.02 -8.50 3.40
CA ARG A 15 7.54 -7.21 2.89
C ARG A 15 6.83 -6.02 3.51
N PHE A 16 5.50 -6.10 3.66
CA PHE A 16 4.70 -5.07 4.32
C PHE A 16 5.18 -4.82 5.75
N VAL A 17 5.32 -5.88 6.57
CA VAL A 17 5.75 -5.75 7.97
C VAL A 17 7.17 -5.20 8.06
N GLU A 18 8.10 -5.72 7.25
CA GLU A 18 9.49 -5.26 7.23
C GLU A 18 9.58 -3.79 6.82
N ALA A 19 8.83 -3.37 5.81
CA ALA A 19 8.79 -1.97 5.37
C ALA A 19 8.21 -1.04 6.45
N MET A 20 7.11 -1.43 7.10
CA MET A 20 6.52 -0.67 8.21
C MET A 20 7.48 -0.56 9.39
N GLN A 21 8.23 -1.61 9.72
CA GLN A 21 9.27 -1.58 10.74
C GLN A 21 10.43 -0.64 10.34
N ARG A 22 10.88 -0.70 9.07
CA ARG A 22 11.98 0.13 8.54
C ARG A 22 11.69 1.62 8.70
N ILE A 23 10.45 2.05 8.49
CA ILE A 23 10.04 3.47 8.61
C ILE A 23 9.70 3.89 10.06
N GLY A 24 10.18 3.14 11.06
CA GLY A 24 10.00 3.47 12.48
C GLY A 24 8.70 2.97 13.08
N GLY A 25 8.05 1.98 12.47
CA GLY A 25 6.82 1.36 12.96
C GLY A 25 5.57 2.19 12.72
N LYS A 26 5.62 3.53 12.83
CA LYS A 26 4.44 4.42 12.73
C LYS A 26 3.24 3.86 13.50
N ILE A 27 3.47 3.38 14.72
CA ILE A 27 2.45 2.72 15.55
C ILE A 27 1.86 3.71 16.54
N TYR A 28 0.53 3.82 16.55
CA TYR A 28 -0.23 4.61 17.52
C TYR A 28 -1.29 3.72 18.17
N GLN A 29 -1.25 3.60 19.49
CA GLN A 29 -2.20 2.78 20.27
C GLN A 29 -2.31 1.32 19.77
N GLY A 30 -1.19 0.71 19.38
CA GLY A 30 -1.13 -0.68 18.91
C GLY A 30 -1.62 -0.89 17.47
N LYS A 31 -1.98 0.17 16.76
CA LYS A 31 -2.31 0.16 15.33
C LYS A 31 -1.20 0.78 14.52
N PHE A 32 -0.99 0.27 13.32
CA PHE A 32 -0.22 1.02 12.32
C PHE A 32 -0.98 2.29 11.93
N ASP A 33 -0.23 3.34 11.65
CA ASP A 33 -0.75 4.55 11.02
C ASP A 33 -1.50 4.17 9.74
N PRO A 34 -2.79 4.51 9.59
CA PRO A 34 -3.59 4.05 8.46
C PRO A 34 -3.12 4.56 7.09
N GLU A 35 -2.48 5.74 7.02
CA GLU A 35 -2.02 6.33 5.76
C GLU A 35 -0.79 5.58 5.28
N TYR A 36 0.22 5.48 6.14
CA TYR A 36 1.42 4.70 5.86
C TYR A 36 1.09 3.23 5.63
N ALA A 37 0.27 2.62 6.48
CA ALA A 37 -0.07 1.20 6.35
C ALA A 37 -0.72 0.91 5.00
N THR A 38 -1.65 1.76 4.55
CA THR A 38 -2.30 1.56 3.27
C THR A 38 -1.34 1.73 2.10
N ALA A 39 -0.54 2.80 2.08
CA ALA A 39 0.39 3.04 0.98
C ALA A 39 1.47 1.95 0.90
N VAL A 40 2.11 1.63 2.03
CA VAL A 40 3.15 0.59 2.10
C VAL A 40 2.57 -0.78 1.74
N TYR A 41 1.36 -1.11 2.17
CA TYR A 41 0.68 -2.33 1.77
C TYR A 41 0.55 -2.43 0.24
N VAL A 42 0.11 -1.37 -0.44
CA VAL A 42 0.01 -1.41 -1.91
C VAL A 42 1.39 -1.50 -2.58
N LEU A 43 2.36 -0.70 -2.13
CA LEU A 43 3.69 -0.63 -2.74
C LEU A 43 4.53 -1.90 -2.54
N THR A 44 4.24 -2.68 -1.49
CA THR A 44 4.94 -3.94 -1.18
C THR A 44 4.28 -5.19 -1.76
N ALA A 45 3.14 -5.03 -2.46
CA ALA A 45 2.37 -6.11 -3.06
C ALA A 45 3.25 -7.07 -3.89
N ASP A 46 4.13 -6.51 -4.70
CA ASP A 46 4.99 -7.24 -5.62
C ASP A 46 6.45 -6.81 -5.47
N LEU A 47 7.36 -7.78 -5.53
CA LEU A 47 8.79 -7.54 -5.27
C LEU A 47 9.42 -6.56 -6.26
N SER A 48 9.05 -6.65 -7.53
CA SER A 48 9.55 -5.74 -8.58
C SER A 48 9.10 -4.31 -8.36
N THR A 49 7.83 -4.12 -7.95
CA THR A 49 7.28 -2.82 -7.59
C THR A 49 7.97 -2.26 -6.36
N TRP A 50 8.13 -3.07 -5.30
CA TRP A 50 8.79 -2.64 -4.08
C TRP A 50 10.26 -2.24 -4.30
N ARG A 51 11.00 -2.99 -5.12
CA ARG A 51 12.40 -2.64 -5.46
C ARG A 51 12.54 -1.29 -6.14
N LYS A 52 11.51 -0.84 -6.84
CA LYS A 52 11.49 0.48 -7.50
C LYS A 52 10.95 1.57 -6.57
N ALA A 53 9.91 1.27 -5.80
CA ALA A 53 9.19 2.23 -4.98
C ALA A 53 9.81 2.45 -3.59
N GLY A 54 10.60 1.50 -3.08
CA GLY A 54 11.08 1.52 -1.70
C GLY A 54 12.04 2.67 -1.38
N ASP A 55 12.66 3.27 -2.39
CA ASP A 55 13.52 4.46 -2.22
C ASP A 55 12.72 5.76 -2.07
N TYR A 56 11.42 5.73 -2.40
CA TYR A 56 10.47 6.83 -2.27
C TYR A 56 9.65 6.76 -0.98
N VAL A 57 9.90 5.76 -0.14
CA VAL A 57 9.21 5.51 1.12
C VAL A 57 10.16 5.75 2.28
N ALA A 58 9.90 6.81 3.03
CA ALA A 58 10.69 7.26 4.16
C ALA A 58 9.83 7.39 5.43
N CYS A 59 10.47 7.71 6.56
CA CYS A 59 9.77 7.93 7.82
C CYS A 59 9.00 9.26 7.83
N ASP A 60 9.43 10.26 7.07
CA ASP A 60 8.83 11.59 7.01
C ASP A 60 7.80 11.74 5.88
N GLY A 61 7.80 10.85 4.89
CA GLY A 61 6.78 10.85 3.83
C GLY A 61 6.92 9.69 2.84
N ILE A 62 5.97 9.66 1.91
CA ILE A 62 6.04 8.87 0.69
C ILE A 62 5.88 9.87 -0.47
N ASP A 63 6.78 9.82 -1.45
CA ASP A 63 6.75 10.70 -2.62
C ASP A 63 6.20 9.94 -3.83
N VAL A 64 4.87 9.84 -3.92
CA VAL A 64 4.22 9.06 -4.98
C VAL A 64 4.23 9.79 -6.32
N GLU A 65 4.17 11.12 -6.31
CA GLU A 65 4.28 11.94 -7.52
C GLU A 65 5.63 11.68 -8.22
N ARG A 66 6.75 11.83 -7.51
CA ARG A 66 8.07 11.58 -8.07
C ARG A 66 8.26 10.12 -8.49
N LEU A 67 7.69 9.18 -7.74
CA LEU A 67 7.69 7.76 -8.08
C LEU A 67 7.01 7.50 -9.44
N LEU A 68 5.86 8.13 -9.70
CA LEU A 68 5.13 7.99 -10.96
C LEU A 68 5.83 8.68 -12.14
N GLU A 69 6.60 9.74 -11.88
CA GLU A 69 7.36 10.46 -12.91
C GLU A 69 8.66 9.75 -13.30
N GLU A 70 9.42 9.24 -12.33
CA GLU A 70 10.77 8.71 -12.56
C GLU A 70 10.79 7.24 -12.96
N VAL A 71 9.73 6.48 -12.66
CA VAL A 71 9.73 5.03 -12.82
C VAL A 71 8.65 4.56 -13.80
N ASP A 72 9.09 3.81 -14.81
CA ASP A 72 8.17 3.15 -15.75
C ASP A 72 7.49 1.92 -15.10
N PHE A 73 6.17 2.04 -14.94
CA PHE A 73 5.27 1.01 -14.44
C PHE A 73 4.25 0.63 -15.52
N SER A 74 3.82 -0.63 -15.54
CA SER A 74 2.68 -1.01 -16.37
C SER A 74 1.41 -0.28 -15.93
N GLY A 75 0.45 -0.13 -16.84
CA GLY A 75 -0.79 0.61 -16.57
C GLY A 75 -1.52 0.15 -15.30
N SER A 76 -1.60 -1.17 -15.06
CA SER A 76 -2.22 -1.71 -13.85
C SER A 76 -1.51 -1.26 -12.57
N TYR A 77 -0.17 -1.20 -12.55
CA TYR A 77 0.57 -0.72 -11.38
C TYR A 77 0.52 0.79 -11.23
N GLN A 78 0.44 1.56 -12.32
CA GLN A 78 0.20 3.00 -12.22
C GLN A 78 -1.12 3.28 -11.48
N VAL A 79 -2.18 2.52 -11.79
CA VAL A 79 -3.47 2.60 -11.07
C VAL A 79 -3.30 2.28 -9.59
N LEU A 80 -2.56 1.22 -9.25
CA LEU A 80 -2.30 0.85 -7.85
C LEU A 80 -1.49 1.93 -7.11
N ILE A 81 -0.47 2.49 -7.74
CA ILE A 81 0.38 3.52 -7.14
C ILE A 81 -0.42 4.81 -6.93
N ARG A 82 -1.29 5.19 -7.87
CA ARG A 82 -2.23 6.31 -7.70
C ARG A 82 -3.20 6.07 -6.53
N TRP A 83 -3.69 4.83 -6.35
CA TRP A 83 -4.44 4.45 -5.16
C TRP A 83 -3.63 4.62 -3.88
N ALA A 84 -2.36 4.19 -3.86
CA ALA A 84 -1.48 4.37 -2.71
C ALA A 84 -1.31 5.86 -2.34
N GLY A 85 -1.03 6.72 -3.32
CA GLY A 85 -0.92 8.16 -3.13
C GLY A 85 -2.22 8.80 -2.62
N ASN A 86 -3.35 8.52 -3.28
CA ASN A 86 -4.65 9.06 -2.85
C ASN A 86 -5.03 8.65 -1.41
N LEU A 87 -4.70 7.43 -1.00
CA LEU A 87 -4.98 6.95 0.36
C LEU A 87 -3.96 7.46 1.39
N PHE A 88 -2.79 7.90 0.94
CA PHE A 88 -1.78 8.66 1.69
C PHE A 88 -2.07 10.18 1.73
N ASN A 89 -3.23 10.61 1.21
CA ASN A 89 -3.67 12.00 1.10
C ASN A 89 -2.98 12.86 0.01
N GLU A 90 -2.34 12.24 -0.98
CA GLU A 90 -2.02 12.95 -2.22
C GLU A 90 -3.25 13.11 -3.12
N GLN A 91 -3.14 13.96 -4.15
CA GLN A 91 -4.25 14.25 -5.08
C GLN A 91 -3.94 13.75 -6.49
N GLN A 92 -3.87 12.42 -6.63
CA GLN A 92 -3.66 11.76 -7.90
C GLN A 92 -4.99 11.60 -8.65
N HIS A 93 -5.05 12.04 -9.90
CA HIS A 93 -6.22 11.74 -10.75
C HIS A 93 -6.33 10.22 -10.96
N LEU A 94 -7.52 9.68 -10.72
CA LEU A 94 -7.82 8.26 -10.93
C LEU A 94 -9.32 8.08 -11.22
N ASP A 95 -9.65 7.49 -12.37
CA ASP A 95 -11.04 7.19 -12.72
C ASP A 95 -11.46 5.84 -12.10
N PRO A 96 -12.64 5.76 -11.46
CA PRO A 96 -13.18 4.50 -10.95
C PRO A 96 -13.15 3.34 -11.97
N ILE A 97 -13.33 3.60 -13.27
CA ILE A 97 -13.32 2.57 -14.31
C ILE A 97 -11.95 1.90 -14.44
N GLU A 98 -10.86 2.60 -14.16
CA GLU A 98 -9.51 2.04 -14.20
C GLU A 98 -9.33 0.97 -13.12
N THR A 99 -9.98 1.15 -11.97
CA THR A 99 -10.00 0.16 -10.88
C THR A 99 -10.77 -1.10 -11.29
N LEU A 100 -11.89 -0.94 -11.99
CA LEU A 100 -12.72 -2.07 -12.43
C LEU A 100 -12.07 -2.91 -13.54
N ARG A 101 -11.02 -2.40 -14.19
CA ARG A 101 -10.26 -3.11 -15.24
C ARG A 101 -9.07 -3.91 -14.70
N LEU A 102 -8.76 -3.79 -13.41
CA LEU A 102 -7.70 -4.56 -12.77
C LEU A 102 -8.05 -6.05 -12.80
N ASP A 103 -7.03 -6.91 -12.84
CA ASP A 103 -7.21 -8.32 -12.55
C ASP A 103 -7.72 -8.54 -11.12
N GLU A 104 -8.24 -9.74 -10.85
CA GLU A 104 -8.85 -10.08 -9.57
C GLU A 104 -7.93 -9.78 -8.37
N GLY A 105 -6.64 -10.11 -8.48
CA GLY A 105 -5.68 -9.93 -7.39
C GLY A 105 -5.41 -8.46 -7.10
N ASN A 106 -5.25 -7.65 -8.15
CA ASN A 106 -5.05 -6.21 -8.03
C ASN A 106 -6.33 -5.48 -7.58
N PHE A 107 -7.51 -5.95 -7.99
CA PHE A 107 -8.79 -5.44 -7.51
C PHE A 107 -8.98 -5.72 -6.01
N GLN A 108 -8.72 -6.95 -5.56
CA GLN A 108 -8.77 -7.30 -4.13
C GLN A 108 -7.72 -6.54 -3.31
N LEU A 109 -6.56 -6.25 -3.89
CA LEU A 109 -5.54 -5.41 -3.28
C LEU A 109 -6.09 -4.00 -3.00
N VAL A 110 -6.73 -3.35 -3.99
CA VAL A 110 -7.34 -2.02 -3.82
C VAL A 110 -8.45 -2.03 -2.77
N LEU A 111 -9.35 -3.02 -2.79
CA LEU A 111 -10.41 -3.11 -1.78
C LEU A 111 -9.83 -3.26 -0.37
N SER A 112 -8.79 -4.07 -0.21
CA SER A 112 -8.11 -4.22 1.08
C SER A 112 -7.43 -2.94 1.52
N ALA A 113 -6.78 -2.21 0.61
CA ALA A 113 -6.17 -0.91 0.88
C ALA A 113 -7.18 0.12 1.41
N LEU A 114 -8.38 0.16 0.81
CA LEU A 114 -9.52 0.98 1.28
C LEU A 114 -9.97 0.58 2.70
N LEU A 115 -10.06 -0.73 2.97
CA LEU A 115 -10.44 -1.22 4.31
C LEU A 115 -9.38 -0.88 5.36
N ILE A 116 -8.09 -1.01 5.03
CA ILE A 116 -6.99 -0.62 5.93
C ILE A 116 -7.08 0.88 6.24
N ARG A 117 -7.29 1.73 5.22
CA ARG A 117 -7.39 3.18 5.42
C ARG A 117 -8.58 3.54 6.31
N ARG A 118 -9.71 2.85 6.12
CA ARG A 118 -10.98 3.13 6.82
C ARG A 118 -11.00 2.63 8.27
N TYR A 119 -10.43 1.46 8.54
CA TYR A 119 -10.60 0.77 9.82
C TYR A 119 -9.29 0.65 10.62
N GLY A 120 -8.14 0.92 9.98
CA GLY A 120 -6.82 0.70 10.54
C GLY A 120 -6.46 -0.78 10.63
N LEU A 121 -5.21 -1.04 10.99
CA LEU A 121 -4.64 -2.37 11.07
C LEU A 121 -3.94 -2.56 12.41
N GLN A 122 -4.29 -3.62 13.14
CA GLN A 122 -3.69 -3.90 14.45
C GLN A 122 -2.34 -4.59 14.26
N VAL A 123 -1.32 -4.14 14.99
CA VAL A 123 0.02 -4.76 14.97
C VAL A 123 -0.05 -6.22 15.43
N SER A 124 -0.97 -6.51 16.36
CA SER A 124 -1.20 -7.87 16.88
C SER A 124 -1.63 -8.89 15.82
N ASP A 125 -2.14 -8.45 14.66
CA ASP A 125 -2.49 -9.35 13.56
C ASP A 125 -1.24 -9.89 12.80
N PHE A 126 -0.04 -9.40 13.16
CA PHE A 126 1.24 -9.72 12.54
C PHE A 126 2.26 -10.31 13.50
N THR A 127 2.04 -10.23 14.80
CA THR A 127 2.86 -10.90 15.82
C THR A 127 2.25 -12.26 16.15
N SER A 128 2.94 -13.34 15.80
CA SER A 128 2.64 -14.72 16.23
C SER A 128 3.66 -15.16 17.27
#